data_AF-A9AXN3-F1
#
_entry.id   AF-A9AXN3-F1
#
_cell.length_a   1.000
_cell.length_b   1.000
_cell.length_c   1.000
_cell.angle_alpha   90.00
_cell.angle_beta   90.00
_cell.angle_gamma   90.00
#
_symmetry.space_group_name_H-M   'P 1'
#
loop_
_entity.id
_entity.type
_entity.pdbx_description
1 polymer ?
#
loop_
_entity_poly.entity_id
_entity_poly.type
_entity_poly.pdbx_seq_one_letter_code
_entity_poly.pdbx_strand_id
1 'polypeptide(L)'
;MALATFRLNFLPRLRDGRQIRRYRHHLLEGESLVGSQPLLPHLQRLPLQFQQVEGGPSMTLRDALRETPRLALIEPGSRSLAMRQLCLQWARGAQLPTAYLPLLYQVQQPLSRLTQPLHLLHQEIEKLGFAMTELAVKRGLAAGLWLLLIEGWDQLNQSDQQRWSHWVSSWLERYPALSMMLSTSKPQTIPHQFALWHSVQWRF
;
A
#
# COMPACT_ATOMS: atom_id res chain seq x y z
N MET A 1 0.87 27.10 17.22
CA MET A 1 0.88 26.02 16.21
C MET A 1 2.14 26.14 15.36
N ALA A 2 3.21 25.44 15.71
CA ALA A 2 4.41 25.41 14.88
C ALA A 2 4.24 24.27 13.87
N LEU A 3 3.76 24.60 12.66
CA LEU A 3 3.99 23.79 11.47
C LEU A 3 5.51 23.72 11.32
N ALA A 4 6.10 22.66 11.86
CA ALA A 4 7.52 22.45 11.76
C ALA A 4 7.83 22.25 10.29
N THR A 5 8.32 23.32 9.67
CA THR A 5 9.01 23.38 8.39
C THR A 5 10.28 22.53 8.50
N PHE A 6 10.11 21.22 8.68
CA PHE A 6 11.19 20.26 8.61
C PHE A 6 11.60 20.19 7.15
N ARG A 7 12.67 20.96 6.87
CA ARG A 7 13.31 21.10 5.58
C ARG A 7 13.38 19.74 4.87
N LEU A 8 12.93 19.72 3.62
CA LEU A 8 13.04 18.64 2.64
C LEU A 8 14.47 18.08 2.45
N ASN A 9 15.47 18.65 3.14
CA ASN A 9 16.90 18.36 3.02
C ASN A 9 17.31 16.97 3.55
N PHE A 10 16.44 16.23 4.26
CA PHE A 10 16.72 14.83 4.69
C PHE A 10 15.90 13.75 3.96
N LEU A 11 14.93 14.14 3.14
CA LEU A 11 14.25 13.27 2.17
C LEU A 11 15.14 12.76 1.00
N PRO A 12 16.34 13.33 0.67
CA PRO A 12 17.15 12.86 -0.46
C PRO A 12 17.58 11.40 -0.33
N ARG A 13 17.72 10.87 0.91
CA ARG A 13 18.06 9.45 1.12
C ARG A 13 16.90 8.51 0.80
N LEU A 14 15.66 8.94 1.03
CA LEU A 14 14.46 8.19 0.67
C LEU A 14 14.15 8.26 -0.84
N ARG A 15 14.67 9.31 -1.50
CA ARG A 15 14.58 9.52 -2.95
C ARG A 15 15.90 9.24 -3.67
N ASP A 16 16.82 8.50 -3.05
CA ASP A 16 18.07 8.15 -3.70
C ASP A 16 17.73 7.35 -4.97
N GLY A 17 18.04 7.92 -6.13
CA GLY A 17 17.77 7.31 -7.42
C GLY A 17 18.44 5.93 -7.58
N ARG A 18 19.48 5.60 -6.80
CA ARG A 18 20.04 4.24 -6.76
C ARG A 18 19.14 3.27 -6.01
N GLN A 19 18.60 3.67 -4.85
CA GLN A 19 17.68 2.83 -4.07
C GLN A 19 16.36 2.61 -4.80
N ILE A 20 15.79 3.67 -5.38
CA ILE A 20 14.60 3.57 -6.24
C ILE A 20 14.85 2.62 -7.41
N ARG A 21 15.98 2.73 -8.11
CA ARG A 21 16.30 1.81 -9.23
C ARG A 21 16.43 0.37 -8.77
N ARG A 22 17.09 0.10 -7.63
CA ARG A 22 17.19 -1.25 -7.06
C ARG A 22 15.81 -1.82 -6.71
N TYR A 23 14.96 -1.02 -6.08
CA TYR A 23 13.62 -1.46 -5.73
C TYR A 23 12.76 -1.75 -6.97
N ARG A 24 12.84 -0.90 -8.01
CA ARG A 24 12.18 -1.16 -9.30
C ARG A 24 12.66 -2.47 -9.92
N HIS A 25 13.97 -2.71 -9.90
CA HIS A 25 14.55 -3.96 -10.40
C HIS A 25 14.00 -5.17 -9.64
N HIS A 26 14.01 -5.12 -8.31
CA HIS A 26 13.46 -6.17 -7.45
C HIS A 26 11.99 -6.48 -7.76
N LEU A 27 11.15 -5.45 -7.94
CA LEU A 27 9.74 -5.62 -8.33
C LEU A 27 9.59 -6.32 -9.69
N LEU A 28 10.41 -5.96 -10.67
CA LEU A 28 10.38 -6.54 -12.02
C LEU A 28 10.96 -7.97 -12.06
N GLU A 29 11.97 -8.28 -11.25
CA GLU A 29 12.48 -9.64 -11.07
C GLU A 29 11.40 -10.56 -10.47
N GLY A 30 10.67 -10.06 -9.47
CA GLY A 30 9.54 -10.76 -8.85
C GLY A 30 8.39 -11.06 -9.83
N GLU A 31 8.20 -10.23 -10.86
CA GLU A 31 7.19 -10.44 -11.92
C GLU A 31 7.46 -11.72 -12.71
N SER A 32 8.73 -11.99 -13.03
CA SER A 32 9.11 -13.17 -13.81
C SER A 32 8.82 -14.49 -13.08
N LEU A 33 8.74 -14.44 -11.74
CA LEU A 33 8.47 -15.59 -10.87
C LEU A 33 6.98 -15.84 -10.60
N VAL A 34 6.10 -14.84 -10.81
CA VAL A 34 4.67 -14.91 -10.46
C VAL A 34 3.78 -15.32 -11.64
N GLY A 35 4.37 -15.52 -12.82
CA GLY A 35 3.66 -15.79 -14.05
C GLY A 35 3.24 -14.47 -14.70
N SER A 36 3.66 -14.31 -15.96
CA SER A 36 3.49 -13.13 -16.79
C SER A 36 2.01 -12.85 -17.08
N GLN A 37 1.25 -12.36 -16.11
CA GLN A 37 -0.04 -11.77 -16.39
C GLN A 37 0.19 -10.49 -17.19
N PRO A 38 -0.48 -10.31 -18.33
CA PRO A 38 -0.28 -9.12 -19.15
C PRO A 38 -0.55 -7.89 -18.29
N LEU A 39 0.37 -6.93 -18.31
CA LEU A 39 0.16 -5.67 -17.62
C LEU A 39 -1.15 -5.07 -18.12
N LEU A 40 -2.05 -4.74 -17.19
CA LEU A 40 -3.22 -3.96 -17.57
C LEU A 40 -2.72 -2.59 -18.03
N PRO A 41 -2.94 -2.18 -19.29
CA PRO A 41 -2.35 -0.94 -19.82
C PRO A 41 -2.88 0.31 -19.09
N HIS A 42 -4.00 0.19 -18.37
CA HIS A 42 -4.70 1.31 -17.75
C HIS A 42 -5.19 1.01 -16.33
N LEU A 43 -4.41 0.31 -15.51
CA LEU A 43 -4.78 0.08 -14.10
C LEU A 43 -5.24 1.35 -13.35
N GLN A 44 -4.58 2.47 -13.62
CA GLN A 44 -4.94 3.77 -13.05
C GLN A 44 -6.31 4.29 -13.49
N ARG A 45 -6.81 3.87 -14.66
CA ARG A 45 -8.14 4.18 -15.18
C ARG A 45 -9.17 3.13 -14.79
N LEU A 46 -8.81 2.16 -13.95
CA LEU A 46 -9.77 1.16 -13.49
C LEU A 46 -10.90 1.88 -12.76
N PRO A 47 -12.16 1.73 -13.23
CA PRO A 47 -13.29 2.26 -12.48
C PRO A 47 -13.39 1.47 -11.18
N LEU A 48 -13.29 2.19 -10.07
CA LEU A 48 -13.71 1.74 -8.76
C LEU A 48 -15.13 2.24 -8.54
N GLN A 49 -15.98 1.37 -8.01
CA GLN A 49 -17.31 1.76 -7.58
C GLN A 49 -17.30 1.94 -6.06
N PHE A 50 -17.80 3.09 -5.62
CA PHE A 50 -18.04 3.33 -4.20
C PHE A 50 -19.19 2.43 -3.75
N GLN A 51 -18.92 1.60 -2.74
CA GLN A 51 -19.88 0.91 -1.87
C GLN A 51 -21.24 0.47 -2.48
N GLN A 52 -21.43 -0.85 -2.69
CA GLN A 52 -22.70 -1.62 -2.77
C GLN A 52 -23.94 -1.08 -3.55
N VAL A 53 -23.91 0.10 -4.17
CA VAL A 53 -25.01 0.65 -4.95
C VAL A 53 -24.68 0.45 -6.43
N GLU A 54 -25.40 -0.45 -7.11
CA GLU A 54 -25.36 -0.51 -8.57
C GLU A 54 -25.68 0.88 -9.13
N GLY A 55 -24.76 1.45 -9.93
CA GLY A 55 -24.89 2.81 -10.46
C GLY A 55 -24.42 3.93 -9.53
N GLY A 56 -23.76 3.62 -8.41
CA GLY A 56 -23.10 4.61 -7.55
C GLY A 56 -21.96 5.36 -8.24
N PRO A 57 -21.45 6.45 -7.64
CA PRO A 57 -20.37 7.24 -8.22
C PRO A 57 -19.15 6.37 -8.48
N SER A 58 -18.73 6.30 -9.74
CA SER A 58 -17.51 5.64 -10.15
C SER A 58 -16.37 6.65 -10.23
N MET A 59 -15.22 6.30 -9.70
CA MET A 59 -13.98 7.06 -9.92
C MET A 59 -12.86 6.12 -10.28
N THR A 60 -11.81 6.65 -10.89
CA THR A 60 -10.66 5.80 -11.22
C THR A 60 -9.85 5.47 -9.96
N LEU A 61 -9.11 4.35 -9.93
CA LEU A 61 -8.15 4.06 -8.84
C LEU A 61 -7.18 5.24 -8.63
N ARG A 62 -6.82 5.93 -9.70
CA ARG A 62 -5.97 7.13 -9.63
C ARG A 62 -6.63 8.24 -8.82
N ASP A 63 -7.89 8.54 -9.10
CA ASP A 63 -8.64 9.60 -8.43
C ASP A 63 -8.92 9.21 -6.97
N ALA A 64 -9.26 7.95 -6.72
CA ALA A 64 -9.49 7.43 -5.38
C ALA A 64 -8.24 7.56 -4.49
N LEU A 65 -7.05 7.25 -5.01
CA LEU A 65 -5.79 7.45 -4.28
C LEU A 65 -5.44 8.93 -4.05
N ARG A 66 -5.98 9.84 -4.86
CA ARG A 66 -5.78 11.29 -4.71
C ARG A 66 -6.73 11.88 -3.68
N GLU A 67 -7.99 11.45 -3.69
CA GLU A 67 -9.04 11.97 -2.80
C GLU A 67 -9.05 11.28 -1.44
N THR A 68 -8.73 9.99 -1.40
CA THR A 68 -8.73 9.17 -0.19
C THR A 68 -7.33 8.58 0.04
N PRO A 69 -6.56 9.09 1.02
CA PRO A 69 -5.25 8.52 1.34
C PRO A 69 -5.36 7.10 1.92
N ARG A 70 -6.56 6.68 2.35
CA ARG A 70 -6.82 5.40 3.03
C ARG A 70 -7.93 4.67 2.30
N LEU A 71 -7.56 3.68 1.51
CA LEU A 71 -8.45 2.99 0.60
C LEU A 71 -8.48 1.49 0.91
N ALA A 72 -9.66 0.87 0.96
CA ALA A 72 -9.77 -0.57 1.03
C ALA A 72 -10.41 -1.09 -0.26
N LEU A 73 -9.65 -1.89 -1.01
CA LEU A 73 -10.10 -2.60 -2.19
C LEU A 73 -10.77 -3.91 -1.79
N ILE A 74 -12.02 -4.05 -2.21
CA ILE A 74 -12.76 -5.31 -2.10
C ILE A 74 -12.54 -6.07 -3.41
N GLU A 75 -11.72 -7.12 -3.34
CA GLU A 75 -11.37 -7.98 -4.47
C GLU A 75 -11.68 -9.45 -4.15
N PRO A 76 -12.17 -10.23 -5.12
CA PRO A 76 -12.31 -11.67 -4.94
C PRO A 76 -10.94 -12.33 -4.92
N GLY A 77 -10.59 -12.96 -3.79
CA GLY A 77 -9.36 -13.73 -3.63
C GLY A 77 -8.33 -13.07 -2.72
N SER A 78 -7.28 -13.83 -2.43
CA SER A 78 -6.34 -13.53 -1.34
C SER A 78 -5.09 -12.76 -1.79
N ARG A 79 -4.93 -12.58 -3.12
CA ARG A 79 -3.83 -11.84 -3.74
C ARG A 79 -4.39 -10.71 -4.61
N SER A 80 -4.08 -9.47 -4.26
CA SER A 80 -4.59 -8.30 -4.97
C SER A 80 -3.84 -8.09 -6.27
N LEU A 81 -4.51 -8.37 -7.38
CA LEU A 81 -3.95 -8.10 -8.69
C LEU A 81 -3.80 -6.59 -8.93
N ALA A 82 -4.72 -5.77 -8.43
CA ALA A 82 -4.63 -4.32 -8.54
C ALA A 82 -3.36 -3.76 -7.88
N MET A 83 -3.08 -4.15 -6.63
CA MET A 83 -1.88 -3.71 -5.90
C MET A 83 -0.59 -4.09 -6.61
N ARG A 84 -0.50 -5.36 -7.04
CA ARG A 84 0.69 -5.88 -7.71
C ARG A 84 0.95 -5.15 -9.02
N GLN A 85 -0.09 -4.97 -9.83
CA GLN A 85 0.00 -4.23 -11.07
C GLN A 85 0.37 -2.75 -10.84
N LEU A 86 -0.09 -2.13 -9.75
CA LEU A 86 0.26 -0.75 -9.41
C LEU A 86 1.77 -0.63 -9.13
N CYS A 87 2.33 -1.58 -8.36
CA CYS A 87 3.78 -1.67 -8.14
C CYS A 87 4.55 -1.85 -9.45
N LEU A 88 4.12 -2.75 -10.32
CA LEU A 88 4.79 -3.04 -11.59
C LEU A 88 4.76 -1.85 -12.55
N GLN A 89 3.60 -1.19 -12.67
CA GLN A 89 3.48 0.02 -13.48
C GLN A 89 4.41 1.13 -12.99
N TRP A 90 4.45 1.37 -11.67
CA TRP A 90 5.38 2.32 -11.07
C TRP A 90 6.84 1.93 -11.33
N ALA A 91 7.15 0.62 -11.27
CA ALA A 91 8.48 0.12 -11.54
C ALA A 91 8.94 0.36 -12.98
N ARG A 92 8.01 0.26 -13.94
CA ARG A 92 8.22 0.59 -15.36
C ARG A 92 8.16 2.09 -15.67
N GLY A 93 8.01 2.93 -14.65
CA GLY A 93 8.06 4.39 -14.79
C GLY A 93 6.71 5.08 -15.01
N ALA A 94 5.59 4.37 -14.84
CA ALA A 94 4.29 5.02 -14.79
C ALA A 94 4.24 5.99 -13.61
N GLN A 95 3.75 7.20 -13.85
CA GLN A 95 3.53 8.17 -12.79
C GLN A 95 2.30 7.78 -12.00
N LEU A 96 2.45 7.55 -10.69
CA LEU A 96 1.30 7.44 -9.79
C LEU A 96 0.66 8.83 -9.62
N PRO A 97 -0.64 8.92 -9.26
CA PRO A 97 -1.34 10.19 -9.00
C PRO A 97 -0.61 11.12 -8.03
N THR A 98 0.24 10.55 -7.19
CA THR A 98 1.02 11.17 -6.14
C THR A 98 2.47 10.71 -6.26
N ALA A 99 3.40 11.45 -5.67
CA ALA A 99 4.82 11.09 -5.63
C ALA A 99 5.11 9.93 -4.64
N TYR A 100 4.16 9.01 -4.46
CA TYR A 100 4.28 7.89 -3.53
C TYR A 100 5.28 6.85 -4.06
N LEU A 101 6.00 6.25 -3.12
CA LEU A 101 6.70 4.98 -3.31
C LEU A 101 5.74 3.87 -2.86
N PRO A 102 5.20 3.04 -3.77
CA PRO A 102 4.34 1.95 -3.39
C PRO A 102 5.17 0.87 -2.68
N LEU A 103 4.71 0.39 -1.52
CA LEU A 103 5.27 -0.79 -0.87
C LEU A 103 4.21 -1.87 -0.75
N LEU A 104 4.46 -2.99 -1.40
CA LEU A 104 3.65 -4.19 -1.18
C LEU A 104 4.12 -4.91 0.08
N TYR A 105 3.27 -4.93 1.09
CA TYR A 105 3.42 -5.71 2.31
C TYR A 105 2.42 -6.86 2.29
N GLN A 106 2.93 -8.08 2.23
CA GLN A 106 2.10 -9.27 2.38
C GLN A 106 2.03 -9.64 3.86
N VAL A 107 0.82 -9.68 4.39
CA VAL A 107 0.58 -10.10 5.76
C VAL A 107 0.90 -11.59 5.90
N GLN A 108 1.79 -11.93 6.84
CA GLN A 108 2.22 -13.31 7.12
C GLN A 108 1.64 -13.82 8.45
N GLN A 109 1.50 -15.15 8.57
CA GLN A 109 1.16 -15.83 9.83
C GLN A 109 2.27 -16.81 10.24
N PRO A 110 2.49 -17.01 11.56
CA PRO A 110 1.91 -16.30 12.70
C PRO A 110 2.82 -15.15 13.19
N LEU A 111 2.19 -14.07 13.69
CA LEU A 111 2.90 -12.98 14.36
C LEU A 111 3.17 -13.31 15.83
N SER A 112 4.44 -13.22 16.25
CA SER A 112 4.78 -13.26 17.67
C SER A 112 4.18 -12.05 18.40
N ARG A 113 3.71 -12.26 19.64
CA ARG A 113 3.16 -11.18 20.48
C ARG A 113 4.19 -10.09 20.83
N LEU A 114 5.48 -10.43 20.76
CA LEU A 114 6.58 -9.51 21.05
C LEU A 114 6.97 -8.65 19.85
N THR A 115 6.42 -8.94 18.67
CA THR A 115 6.82 -8.27 17.44
C THR A 115 6.23 -6.87 17.38
N GLN A 116 7.11 -5.87 17.20
CA GLN A 116 6.66 -4.50 16.97
C GLN A 116 6.30 -4.30 15.48
N PRO A 117 5.13 -3.74 15.15
CA PRO A 117 4.68 -3.55 13.77
C PRO A 117 5.68 -2.77 12.92
N LEU A 118 6.24 -1.71 13.49
CA LEU A 118 7.20 -0.87 12.78
C LEU A 118 8.50 -1.60 12.48
N HIS A 119 8.90 -2.52 13.35
CA HIS A 119 10.07 -3.36 13.12
C HIS A 119 9.85 -4.31 11.94
N LEU A 120 8.66 -4.90 11.79
CA LEU A 120 8.31 -5.70 10.61
C LEU A 120 8.34 -4.89 9.33
N LEU A 121 7.74 -3.69 9.36
CA LEU A 121 7.77 -2.81 8.19
C LEU A 121 9.21 -2.43 7.82
N HIS A 122 10.06 -2.16 8.82
CA HIS A 122 11.47 -1.89 8.61
C HIS A 122 12.21 -3.09 8.01
N GLN A 123 12.00 -4.30 8.52
CA GLN A 123 12.57 -5.54 7.96
C GLN A 123 12.13 -5.78 6.52
N GLU A 124 10.85 -5.56 6.19
CA GLU A 124 10.38 -5.70 4.81
C GLU A 124 11.00 -4.65 3.90
N ILE A 125 11.07 -3.39 4.33
CA ILE A 125 11.74 -2.32 3.57
C ILE A 125 13.22 -2.68 3.32
N GLU A 126 13.90 -3.25 4.31
CA GLU A 126 15.28 -3.72 4.19
C GLU A 126 15.41 -4.87 3.17
N LYS A 127 14.52 -5.87 3.21
CA LYS A 127 14.47 -6.97 2.23
C LYS A 127 14.25 -6.47 0.80
N LEU A 128 13.46 -5.39 0.64
CA LEU A 128 13.20 -4.74 -0.64
C LEU A 128 14.41 -3.91 -1.15
N GLY A 129 15.54 -3.96 -0.45
CA GLY A 129 16.81 -3.35 -0.87
C GLY A 129 17.01 -1.91 -0.43
N PHE A 130 16.13 -1.39 0.43
CA PHE A 130 16.32 -0.09 1.06
C PHE A 130 17.17 -0.24 2.32
N ALA A 131 18.47 0.06 2.20
CA ALA A 131 19.37 0.17 3.34
C ALA A 131 19.03 1.44 4.14
N MET A 132 18.01 1.34 5.00
CA MET A 132 17.45 2.45 5.74
C MET A 132 17.41 2.16 7.24
N THR A 133 17.58 3.21 8.04
CA THR A 133 17.35 3.11 9.48
C THR A 133 15.85 3.15 9.78
N GLU A 134 15.44 2.58 10.92
CA GLU A 134 14.07 2.68 11.40
C GLU A 134 13.60 4.15 11.53
N LEU A 135 14.51 5.06 11.87
CA LEU A 135 14.24 6.51 11.88
C LEU A 135 13.88 7.05 10.49
N ALA A 136 14.53 6.57 9.43
CA ALA A 136 14.21 6.95 8.07
C ALA A 136 12.84 6.41 7.62
N VAL A 137 12.47 5.21 8.06
CA VAL A 137 11.11 4.66 7.88
C VAL A 137 10.08 5.55 8.56
N LYS A 138 10.26 5.87 9.86
CA LYS A 138 9.38 6.77 10.63
C LYS A 138 9.18 8.12 9.93
N ARG A 139 10.26 8.72 9.44
CA ARG A 139 10.23 9.99 8.71
C ARG A 139 9.49 9.88 7.39
N GLY A 140 9.69 8.76 6.68
CA GLY A 140 8.99 8.44 5.46
C GLY A 140 7.47 8.38 5.63
N LEU A 141 7.01 7.65 6.66
CA LEU A 141 5.61 7.56 7.03
C LEU A 141 5.03 8.93 7.40
N ALA A 142 5.73 9.70 8.23
CA ALA A 142 5.32 11.04 8.63
C ALA A 142 5.22 12.03 7.46
N ALA A 143 6.06 11.86 6.44
CA ALA A 143 6.07 12.69 5.25
C ALA A 143 5.04 12.26 4.18
N GLY A 144 4.30 11.16 4.38
CA GLY A 144 3.36 10.64 3.39
C GLY A 144 4.02 10.22 2.09
N LEU A 145 5.31 9.88 2.12
CA LEU A 145 6.05 9.49 0.90
C LEU A 145 5.70 8.08 0.40
N TRP A 146 5.07 7.27 1.24
CA TRP A 146 4.89 5.84 1.02
C TRP A 146 3.42 5.57 0.84
N LEU A 147 3.11 4.74 -0.15
CA LEU A 147 1.80 4.12 -0.29
C LEU A 147 1.93 2.68 0.19
N LEU A 148 1.48 2.40 1.41
CA LEU A 148 1.52 1.05 1.97
C LEU A 148 0.38 0.23 1.36
N LEU A 149 0.71 -0.80 0.59
CA LEU A 149 -0.23 -1.74 -0.02
C LEU A 149 -0.21 -3.02 0.81
N ILE A 150 -1.28 -3.28 1.56
CA ILE A 150 -1.36 -4.42 2.46
C ILE A 150 -2.23 -5.52 1.84
N GLU A 151 -1.62 -6.67 1.59
CA GLU A 151 -2.24 -7.85 0.99
C GLU A 151 -2.39 -8.98 2.03
N GLY A 152 -3.42 -9.81 1.90
CA GLY A 152 -3.62 -10.99 2.75
C GLY A 152 -4.30 -10.71 4.10
N TRP A 153 -4.97 -9.57 4.24
CA TRP A 153 -5.70 -9.20 5.45
C TRP A 153 -6.80 -10.21 5.85
N ASP A 154 -7.49 -10.74 4.85
CA ASP A 154 -8.57 -11.72 4.99
C ASP A 154 -8.11 -13.16 5.27
N GLN A 155 -6.82 -13.43 5.04
CA GLN A 155 -6.15 -14.70 5.36
C GLN A 155 -5.81 -14.79 6.85
N LEU A 156 -5.85 -13.66 7.56
CA LEU A 156 -5.57 -13.62 8.99
C LEU A 156 -6.65 -14.34 9.81
N ASN A 157 -6.26 -15.06 10.85
CA ASN A 157 -7.21 -15.48 11.89
C ASN A 157 -7.71 -14.25 12.65
N GLN A 158 -8.82 -14.38 13.36
CA GLN A 158 -9.47 -13.27 14.05
C GLN A 158 -8.55 -12.54 15.05
N SER A 159 -7.69 -13.27 15.76
CA SER A 159 -6.77 -12.68 16.75
C SER A 159 -5.64 -11.86 16.11
N ASP A 160 -5.15 -12.30 14.95
CA ASP A 160 -4.13 -11.59 14.19
C ASP A 160 -4.76 -10.38 13.48
N GLN A 161 -5.99 -10.50 12.96
CA GLN A 161 -6.74 -9.37 12.40
C GLN A 161 -6.91 -8.25 13.43
N GLN A 162 -7.33 -8.58 14.65
CA GLN A 162 -7.48 -7.58 15.72
C GLN A 162 -6.15 -6.89 16.05
N ARG A 163 -5.05 -7.65 16.11
CA ARG A 163 -3.71 -7.09 16.34
C ARG A 163 -3.28 -6.15 15.21
N TRP A 164 -3.46 -6.57 13.97
CA TRP A 164 -3.19 -5.74 12.80
C TRP A 164 -4.07 -4.49 12.75
N SER A 165 -5.36 -4.59 13.05
CA SER A 165 -6.27 -3.45 13.15
C SER A 165 -5.77 -2.42 14.17
N HIS A 166 -5.30 -2.88 15.34
CA HIS A 166 -4.73 -2.00 16.36
C HIS A 166 -3.44 -1.33 15.86
N TRP A 167 -2.57 -2.08 15.18
CA TRP A 167 -1.32 -1.56 14.62
C TRP A 167 -1.58 -0.49 13.55
N VAL A 168 -2.45 -0.79 12.59
CA VAL A 168 -2.86 0.14 11.54
C VAL A 168 -3.48 1.40 12.16
N SER A 169 -4.38 1.27 13.13
CA SER A 169 -4.98 2.41 13.81
C SER A 169 -3.92 3.30 14.47
N SER A 170 -2.97 2.69 15.20
CA SER A 170 -1.87 3.42 15.84
C SER A 170 -0.96 4.14 14.83
N TRP A 171 -0.69 3.52 13.67
CA TRP A 171 0.06 4.18 12.59
C TRP A 171 -0.70 5.35 11.99
N LEU A 172 -2.00 5.20 11.73
CA LEU A 172 -2.82 6.25 11.12
C LEU A 172 -3.05 7.44 12.05
N GLU A 173 -3.06 7.22 13.37
CA GLU A 173 -3.05 8.27 14.39
C GLU A 173 -1.71 8.99 14.45
N ARG A 174 -0.61 8.23 14.46
CA ARG A 174 0.75 8.78 14.60
C ARG A 174 1.26 9.46 13.32
N TYR A 175 0.81 8.99 12.16
CA TYR A 175 1.25 9.42 10.83
C TYR A 175 0.03 9.81 9.98
N PRO A 176 -0.55 11.00 10.20
CA PRO A 176 -1.80 11.38 9.52
C PRO A 176 -1.65 11.51 8.00
N ALA A 177 -0.45 11.83 7.51
CA ALA A 177 -0.13 11.90 6.08
C ALA A 177 0.11 10.52 5.42
N LEU A 178 0.11 9.43 6.20
CA LEU A 178 0.32 8.09 5.68
C LEU A 178 -0.78 7.70 4.70
N SER A 179 -0.38 7.29 3.50
CA SER A 179 -1.27 6.70 2.51
C SER A 179 -1.20 5.18 2.57
N MET A 180 -2.37 4.54 2.58
CA MET A 180 -2.48 3.10 2.73
C MET A 180 -3.62 2.55 1.87
N MET A 181 -3.37 1.41 1.25
CA MET A 181 -4.35 0.62 0.54
C MET A 181 -4.41 -0.78 1.15
N LEU A 182 -5.59 -1.27 1.52
CA LEU A 182 -5.82 -2.64 1.99
C LEU A 182 -6.54 -3.43 0.91
N SER A 183 -6.23 -4.72 0.75
CA SER A 183 -7.03 -5.62 -0.07
C SER A 183 -7.66 -6.69 0.80
N THR A 184 -8.96 -6.94 0.61
CA THR A 184 -9.69 -7.98 1.33
C THR A 184 -10.86 -8.50 0.51
N SER A 185 -11.18 -9.79 0.67
CA SER A 185 -12.44 -10.37 0.20
C SER A 185 -13.60 -10.19 1.20
N LYS A 186 -13.30 -9.78 2.44
CA LYS A 186 -14.26 -9.66 3.56
C LYS A 186 -14.34 -8.20 4.03
N PRO A 187 -15.32 -7.41 3.58
CA PRO A 187 -15.40 -5.98 3.93
C PRO A 187 -15.63 -5.74 5.42
N GLN A 188 -16.29 -6.67 6.12
CA GLN A 188 -16.55 -6.56 7.56
C GLN A 188 -15.30 -6.57 8.45
N THR A 189 -14.13 -6.92 7.91
CA THR A 189 -12.87 -6.94 8.68
C THR A 189 -12.04 -5.66 8.51
N ILE A 190 -12.53 -4.68 7.76
CA ILE A 190 -11.81 -3.46 7.43
C ILE A 190 -11.94 -2.43 8.58
N PRO A 191 -10.85 -1.78 9.01
CA PRO A 191 -10.95 -0.69 9.98
C PRO A 191 -11.79 0.49 9.46
N HIS A 192 -12.61 1.10 10.31
CA HIS A 192 -13.51 2.21 9.94
C HIS A 192 -12.83 3.46 9.35
N GLN A 193 -11.51 3.56 9.47
CA GLN A 193 -10.69 4.66 8.97
C GLN A 193 -10.40 4.57 7.45
N PHE A 194 -10.87 3.51 6.79
CA PHE A 194 -10.70 3.28 5.35
C PHE A 194 -11.99 3.57 4.59
N ALA A 195 -11.86 4.27 3.47
CA ALA A 195 -12.94 4.33 2.48
C ALA A 195 -13.05 2.97 1.78
N LEU A 196 -14.27 2.44 1.68
CA LEU A 196 -14.55 1.15 1.05
C LEU A 196 -14.79 1.32 -0.45
N TRP A 197 -13.98 0.64 -1.26
CA TRP A 197 -14.07 0.68 -2.70
C TRP A 197 -14.13 -0.75 -3.26
N HIS A 198 -15.10 -0.99 -4.14
CA HIS A 198 -15.20 -2.27 -4.84
C HIS A 198 -14.45 -2.17 -6.16
N SER A 199 -13.61 -3.17 -6.44
CA SER A 199 -13.14 -3.38 -7.81
C SER A 199 -14.33 -3.81 -8.65
N VAL A 200 -14.62 -3.07 -9.73
CA VAL A 200 -15.59 -3.54 -10.73
C VAL A 200 -14.97 -4.77 -11.38
N GLN A 201 -15.69 -5.90 -11.30
CA GLN A 201 -15.18 -7.23 -11.68
C GLN A 201 -14.31 -7.22 -12.94
N TRP A 202 -13.15 -7.87 -12.82
CA TRP A 202 -12.19 -8.14 -13.89
C TRP A 202 -12.82 -9.12 -14.87
N ARG A 203 -13.59 -8.64 -15.85
CA ARG A 203 -13.99 -9.47 -16.99
C ARG A 203 -12.81 -9.53 -17.95
N PHE A 204 -12.01 -10.60 -17.83
CA PHE A 204 -11.07 -11.03 -18.85
C PHE A 204 -11.83 -11.74 -19.97
#